data_AF-A0A2V5MVX9-F1
#
_entry.id   AF-A0A2V5MVX9-F1
#
_cell.length_a   1.000
_cell.length_b   1.000
_cell.length_c   1.000
_cell.angle_alpha   90.00
_cell.angle_beta   90.00
_cell.angle_gamma   90.00
#
_symmetry.space_group_name_H-M   'P 1'
#
loop_
_entity.id
_entity.type
_entity.pdbx_description
1 polymer ?
#
loop_
_entity_poly.entity_id
_entity_poly.type
_entity_poly.pdbx_seq_one_letter_code
_entity_poly.pdbx_strand_id
1 'polypeptide(L)'
;MPFTGIQPYNGRWSDARLADIQVQHLVAHSGGWDGETDNFTIWTTLALDQPCTTAELVSYIFSRPQQFAPGIRSVYSSWSYILLGRVIEKASGLDYTTFVQRHVARTWGIRGVQLDRTEPKLPPARTSRWDADWSDRDGRA
;
A
#
# COMPACT_ATOMS: atom_id res chain seq x y z
N MET A 1 -19.55 4.84 -5.04
CA MET A 1 -18.55 5.69 -4.36
C MET A 1 -17.73 4.80 -3.46
N PRO A 2 -16.38 4.82 -3.49
CA PRO A 2 -15.60 3.72 -2.97
C PRO A 2 -15.67 3.60 -1.46
N PHE A 3 -15.42 2.38 -1.00
CA PHE A 3 -15.44 1.95 0.39
C PHE A 3 -14.52 2.76 1.30
N THR A 4 -13.50 3.50 0.82
CA THR A 4 -12.53 4.23 1.65
C THR A 4 -12.95 5.65 2.06
N GLY A 5 -13.89 6.29 1.35
CA GLY A 5 -14.27 7.70 1.60
C GLY A 5 -13.24 8.75 1.16
N ILE A 6 -12.23 8.38 0.38
CA ILE A 6 -11.19 9.28 -0.15
C ILE A 6 -11.52 9.64 -1.60
N GLN A 7 -11.30 10.90 -1.98
CA GLN A 7 -11.48 11.38 -3.35
C GLN A 7 -10.24 11.10 -4.23
N PRO A 8 -10.43 10.85 -5.54
CA PRO A 8 -9.32 10.61 -6.45
C PRO A 8 -8.51 11.88 -6.66
N TYR A 9 -7.23 11.71 -6.97
CA TYR A 9 -6.35 12.81 -7.35
C TYR A 9 -6.92 13.53 -8.58
N ASN A 10 -6.86 14.85 -8.59
CA ASN A 10 -7.53 15.73 -9.57
C ASN A 10 -9.07 15.60 -9.66
N GLY A 11 -9.72 14.98 -8.66
CA GLY A 11 -11.18 14.93 -8.55
C GLY A 11 -11.87 14.04 -9.59
N ARG A 12 -11.12 13.30 -10.41
CA ARG A 12 -11.67 12.43 -11.46
C ARG A 12 -11.38 10.97 -11.16
N TRP A 13 -12.46 10.18 -11.06
CA TRP A 13 -12.37 8.72 -11.04
C TRP A 13 -11.85 8.22 -12.38
N SER A 14 -10.82 7.38 -12.34
CA SER A 14 -10.23 6.80 -13.56
C SER A 14 -11.14 5.77 -14.22
N ASP A 15 -11.89 5.02 -13.42
CA ASP A 15 -12.66 3.85 -13.86
C ASP A 15 -13.91 3.64 -12.99
N ALA A 16 -15.04 3.34 -13.63
CA ALA A 16 -16.29 3.04 -12.93
C ALA A 16 -16.21 1.69 -12.17
N ARG A 17 -15.40 0.75 -12.67
CA ARG A 17 -15.22 -0.59 -12.09
C ARG A 17 -14.53 -0.57 -10.73
N LEU A 18 -13.99 0.58 -10.29
CA LEU A 18 -13.52 0.77 -8.92
C LEU A 18 -14.62 0.51 -7.88
N ALA A 19 -15.90 0.71 -8.26
CA ALA A 19 -17.05 0.41 -7.42
C ALA A 19 -17.29 -1.10 -7.23
N ASP A 20 -16.76 -1.95 -8.11
CA ASP A 20 -16.96 -3.41 -8.10
C ASP A 20 -15.86 -4.14 -7.30
N ILE A 21 -14.87 -3.40 -6.79
CA ILE A 21 -13.81 -3.95 -5.95
C ILE A 21 -14.39 -4.39 -4.60
N GLN A 22 -14.15 -5.64 -4.23
CA GLN A 22 -14.54 -6.23 -2.96
C GLN A 22 -13.30 -6.53 -2.11
N VAL A 23 -13.48 -6.75 -0.80
CA VAL A 23 -12.39 -7.05 0.12
C VAL A 23 -11.59 -8.28 -0.34
N GLN A 24 -12.27 -9.34 -0.82
CA GLN A 24 -11.56 -10.52 -1.31
C GLN A 24 -10.70 -10.23 -2.55
N HIS A 25 -11.08 -9.26 -3.39
CA HIS A 25 -10.26 -8.89 -4.55
C HIS A 25 -8.94 -8.25 -4.09
N LEU A 26 -8.98 -7.44 -3.03
CA LEU A 26 -7.79 -6.81 -2.48
C LEU A 26 -6.85 -7.84 -1.84
N VAL A 27 -7.39 -8.77 -1.05
CA VAL A 27 -6.62 -9.85 -0.42
C VAL A 27 -5.99 -10.77 -1.48
N ALA A 28 -6.74 -11.06 -2.55
CA ALA A 28 -6.29 -11.94 -3.63
C ALA A 28 -5.52 -11.21 -4.75
N HIS A 29 -5.07 -9.97 -4.54
CA HIS A 29 -4.34 -9.19 -5.56
C HIS A 29 -5.04 -9.14 -6.93
N SER A 30 -6.37 -9.10 -6.94
CA SER A 30 -7.20 -9.10 -8.14
C SER A 30 -8.01 -7.82 -8.28
N GLY A 31 -7.48 -6.71 -7.77
CA GLY A 31 -8.11 -5.38 -7.80
C GLY A 31 -8.19 -4.74 -9.19
N GLY A 32 -7.53 -5.30 -10.21
CA GLY A 32 -7.60 -4.79 -11.58
C GLY A 32 -6.36 -4.06 -12.09
N TRP A 33 -5.25 -4.05 -11.33
CA TRP A 33 -4.03 -3.33 -11.71
C TRP A 33 -2.91 -4.27 -12.16
N ASP A 34 -2.35 -4.00 -13.34
CA ASP A 34 -1.21 -4.71 -13.96
C ASP A 34 -0.19 -3.65 -14.40
N GLY A 35 0.67 -3.21 -13.47
CA GLY A 35 1.62 -2.11 -13.67
C GLY A 35 1.49 -1.01 -12.62
N GLU A 36 1.65 -1.36 -11.35
CA GLU A 36 1.68 -0.39 -10.27
C GLU A 36 2.98 0.43 -10.26
N THR A 37 2.88 1.65 -9.73
CA THR A 37 4.00 2.57 -9.57
C THR A 37 4.41 2.63 -8.11
N ASP A 38 5.70 2.75 -7.85
CA ASP A 38 6.26 2.82 -6.50
C ASP A 38 5.91 4.14 -5.79
N ASN A 39 5.99 4.13 -4.46
CA ASN A 39 5.60 5.27 -3.62
C ASN A 39 6.45 6.53 -3.86
N PHE A 40 7.71 6.41 -4.29
CA PHE A 40 8.58 7.55 -4.55
C PHE A 40 8.15 8.27 -5.85
N THR A 41 7.83 7.49 -6.89
CA THR A 41 7.28 8.06 -8.12
C THR A 41 5.89 8.67 -7.87
N ILE A 42 5.06 8.09 -6.98
CA ILE A 42 3.80 8.72 -6.56
C ILE A 42 4.05 10.04 -5.83
N TRP A 43 4.98 10.05 -4.87
CA TRP A 43 5.38 11.24 -4.11
C TRP A 43 5.79 12.41 -5.00
N THR A 44 6.66 12.15 -5.98
CA THR A 44 7.09 13.15 -6.96
C THR A 44 5.94 13.60 -7.88
N THR A 45 5.06 12.68 -8.28
CA THR A 45 3.89 13.02 -9.12
C THR A 45 2.89 13.92 -8.40
N LEU A 46 2.72 13.74 -7.09
CA LEU A 46 1.85 14.55 -6.24
C LEU A 46 2.51 15.86 -5.78
N ALA A 47 3.79 16.07 -6.09
CA ALA A 47 4.57 17.25 -5.72
C ALA A 47 4.50 17.58 -4.22
N LEU A 48 4.61 16.55 -3.36
CA LEU A 48 4.51 16.72 -1.90
C LEU A 48 5.87 17.05 -1.30
N ASP A 49 5.89 17.89 -0.26
CA ASP A 49 7.11 18.23 0.48
C ASP A 49 7.50 17.20 1.55
N GLN A 50 6.63 16.21 1.79
CA GLN A 50 6.79 15.14 2.79
C GLN A 50 6.39 13.78 2.18
N PRO A 51 6.84 12.66 2.78
CA PRO A 51 6.45 11.33 2.30
C PRO A 51 4.93 11.16 2.22
N CYS A 52 4.46 10.42 1.21
CA CYS A 52 3.02 10.21 0.99
C CYS A 52 2.35 9.58 2.22
N THR A 53 1.24 10.18 2.64
CA THR A 53 0.28 9.55 3.53
C THR A 53 -0.49 8.45 2.81
N THR A 54 -1.03 7.49 3.55
CA THR A 54 -1.93 6.45 2.99
C THR A 54 -3.10 7.07 2.21
N ALA A 55 -3.62 8.22 2.66
CA ALA A 55 -4.73 8.89 2.00
C ALA A 55 -4.33 9.44 0.62
N GLU A 56 -3.14 10.03 0.50
CA GLU A 56 -2.58 10.52 -0.77
C GLU A 56 -2.29 9.37 -1.74
N LEU A 57 -1.76 8.26 -1.23
CA LEU A 57 -1.56 7.05 -2.04
C LEU A 57 -2.91 6.52 -2.59
N VAL A 58 -3.93 6.40 -1.74
CA VAL A 58 -5.27 5.96 -2.16
C VAL A 58 -5.90 6.93 -3.17
N SER A 59 -5.76 8.24 -2.94
CA SER A 59 -6.21 9.27 -3.87
C SER A 59 -5.56 9.12 -5.24
N TYR A 60 -4.25 8.87 -5.28
CA TYR A 60 -3.52 8.59 -6.52
C TYR A 60 -4.01 7.30 -7.17
N ILE A 61 -4.14 6.19 -6.43
CA ILE A 61 -4.59 4.89 -6.97
C ILE A 61 -5.94 5.03 -7.70
N PHE A 62 -6.90 5.77 -7.12
CA PHE A 62 -8.20 6.01 -7.74
C PHE A 62 -8.18 6.90 -9.00
N SER A 63 -7.06 7.57 -9.26
CA SER A 63 -6.83 8.32 -10.50
C SER A 63 -6.16 7.47 -11.59
N ARG A 64 -5.85 6.19 -11.32
CA ARG A 64 -5.19 5.28 -12.27
C ARG A 64 -6.17 4.27 -12.85
N PRO A 65 -6.20 4.06 -14.17
CA PRO A 65 -7.14 3.15 -14.81
C PRO A 65 -6.83 1.70 -14.42
N GLN A 66 -7.87 0.86 -14.34
CA GLN A 66 -7.71 -0.58 -14.16
C GLN A 66 -7.41 -1.23 -15.51
N GLN A 67 -6.38 -2.08 -15.57
CA GLN A 67 -6.02 -2.84 -16.77
C GLN A 67 -7.00 -3.99 -17.04
N PHE A 68 -7.65 -4.51 -15.99
CA PHE A 68 -8.65 -5.58 -16.09
C PHE A 68 -9.73 -5.42 -15.02
N ALA A 69 -10.87 -6.08 -15.18
CA ALA A 69 -11.97 -5.99 -14.21
C ALA A 69 -11.61 -6.72 -12.90
N PRO A 70 -12.08 -6.23 -11.73
CA PRO A 70 -11.82 -6.89 -10.45
C PRO A 70 -12.19 -8.39 -10.47
N GLY A 71 -11.34 -9.23 -9.87
CA GLY A 71 -11.57 -10.67 -9.76
C GLY A 71 -11.22 -11.52 -10.99
N ILE A 72 -10.95 -10.91 -12.16
CA ILE A 72 -10.66 -11.66 -13.39
C ILE A 72 -9.26 -12.28 -13.40
N ARG A 73 -8.27 -11.59 -12.82
CA ARG A 73 -6.87 -12.04 -12.76
C ARG A 73 -6.25 -11.64 -11.43
N SER A 74 -5.29 -12.42 -10.96
CA SER A 74 -4.45 -12.07 -9.79
C SER A 74 -3.09 -11.58 -10.27
N VAL A 75 -2.76 -10.34 -9.95
CA VAL A 75 -1.46 -9.72 -10.23
C VAL A 75 -1.00 -9.03 -8.95
N TYR A 76 0.15 -9.47 -8.42
CA TYR A 76 0.68 -8.92 -7.17
C TYR A 76 0.72 -7.39 -7.24
N SER A 77 0.12 -6.77 -6.23
CA SER A 77 -0.03 -5.32 -6.18
C SER A 77 -0.05 -4.85 -4.73
N SER A 78 0.95 -4.03 -4.39
CA SER A 78 1.05 -3.26 -3.15
C SER A 78 -0.13 -2.30 -3.01
N TRP A 79 -0.66 -1.75 -4.11
CA TRP A 79 -1.85 -0.88 -4.08
C TRP A 79 -3.07 -1.59 -3.49
N SER A 80 -3.22 -2.89 -3.73
CA SER A 80 -4.33 -3.68 -3.16
C SER A 80 -4.26 -3.72 -1.63
N TYR A 81 -3.07 -3.86 -1.06
CA TYR A 81 -2.89 -3.84 0.40
C TYR A 81 -2.98 -2.45 1.01
N ILE A 82 -2.54 -1.41 0.31
CA ILE A 82 -2.76 -0.01 0.73
C ILE A 82 -4.26 0.27 0.88
N LEU A 83 -5.06 -0.14 -0.11
CA LEU A 83 -6.51 -0.04 -0.06
C LEU A 83 -7.12 -0.88 1.07
N LEU A 84 -6.62 -2.10 1.27
CA LEU A 84 -7.09 -2.99 2.34
C LEU A 84 -6.83 -2.39 3.73
N GLY A 85 -5.64 -1.84 3.96
CA GLY A 85 -5.32 -1.13 5.19
C GLY A 85 -6.32 0.00 5.46
N ARG A 86 -6.66 0.77 4.42
CA ARG A 86 -7.66 1.84 4.56
C ARG A 86 -9.08 1.33 4.82
N VAL A 87 -9.46 0.18 4.26
CA VAL A 87 -10.73 -0.48 4.57
C VAL A 87 -10.79 -0.83 6.06
N ILE A 88 -9.73 -1.42 6.58
CA ILE A 88 -9.62 -1.81 8.00
C ILE A 88 -9.74 -0.58 8.90
N GLU A 89 -9.03 0.50 8.58
CA GLU A 89 -9.09 1.74 9.36
C GLU A 89 -10.51 2.30 9.42
N LYS A 90 -11.19 2.34 8.28
CA LYS A 90 -12.55 2.88 8.22
C LYS A 90 -13.56 1.99 8.93
N ALA A 91 -13.44 0.67 8.79
CA ALA A 91 -14.35 -0.27 9.42
C ALA A 91 -14.16 -0.36 10.94
N SER A 92 -12.93 -0.20 11.42
CA SER A 92 -12.59 -0.31 12.84
C SER A 92 -12.60 1.02 13.59
N GLY A 93 -12.44 2.15 12.90
CA GLY A 93 -12.24 3.46 13.51
C GLY A 93 -10.87 3.64 14.17
N LEU A 94 -9.94 2.70 13.97
CA LEU A 94 -8.58 2.73 14.49
C LEU A 94 -7.58 2.96 13.36
N ASP A 95 -6.42 3.54 13.63
CA ASP A 95 -5.31 3.49 12.67
C ASP A 95 -4.84 2.03 12.48
N TYR A 96 -4.28 1.73 11.31
CA TYR A 96 -3.92 0.36 10.93
C TYR A 96 -2.97 -0.30 11.94
N THR A 97 -1.97 0.44 12.44
CA THR A 97 -0.97 -0.10 13.38
C THR A 97 -1.61 -0.46 14.70
N THR A 98 -2.47 0.41 15.24
CA THR A 98 -3.24 0.13 16.46
C THR A 98 -4.17 -1.07 16.26
N PHE A 99 -4.82 -1.19 15.11
CA PHE A 99 -5.67 -2.34 14.81
C PHE A 99 -4.87 -3.65 14.85
N VAL A 100 -3.74 -3.71 14.12
CA VAL A 100 -2.87 -4.89 14.08
C VAL A 100 -2.33 -5.21 15.47
N GLN A 101 -1.88 -4.22 16.23
CA GLN A 101 -1.40 -4.43 17.60
C GLN A 101 -2.48 -5.06 18.49
N ARG A 102 -3.70 -4.51 18.46
CA ARG A 102 -4.79 -4.92 19.36
C ARG A 102 -5.40 -6.26 18.99
N HIS A 103 -5.66 -6.47 17.71
CA HIS A 103 -6.48 -7.59 17.22
C HIS A 103 -5.67 -8.73 16.62
N VAL A 104 -4.39 -8.51 16.34
CA VAL A 104 -3.48 -9.55 15.82
C VAL A 104 -2.32 -9.76 16.79
N ALA A 105 -1.43 -8.79 16.98
CA ALA A 105 -0.20 -9.02 17.73
C ALA A 105 -0.45 -9.48 19.18
N ARG A 106 -1.34 -8.77 19.90
CA ARG A 106 -1.65 -9.09 21.30
C ARG A 106 -2.35 -10.42 21.48
N THR A 107 -3.17 -10.86 20.52
CA THR A 107 -3.83 -12.18 20.61
C THR A 107 -2.82 -13.32 20.53
N TRP A 108 -1.65 -13.07 19.92
CA TRP A 108 -0.53 -14.00 19.84
C TRP A 108 0.59 -13.72 20.85
N GLY A 109 0.36 -12.85 21.84
CA GLY A 109 1.34 -12.50 22.87
C GLY A 109 2.50 -11.62 22.41
N ILE A 110 2.46 -11.11 21.17
CA ILE A 110 3.50 -10.23 20.61
C ILE A 110 3.27 -8.80 21.11
N ARG A 111 4.29 -8.20 21.74
CA ARG A 111 4.20 -6.86 22.36
C ARG A 111 4.98 -5.77 21.62
N GLY A 112 5.92 -6.14 20.76
CA GLY A 112 6.84 -5.22 20.06
C GLY A 112 6.49 -4.99 18.60
N VAL A 113 5.24 -4.64 18.28
CA VAL A 113 4.87 -4.26 16.90
C VAL A 113 4.97 -2.75 16.77
N GLN A 114 5.83 -2.28 15.89
CA GLN A 114 5.98 -0.87 15.55
C GLN A 114 6.02 -0.73 14.03
N LEU A 115 5.39 0.32 13.52
CA LEU A 115 5.58 0.73 12.13
C LEU A 115 6.93 1.44 12.05
N ASP A 116 7.73 1.10 11.05
CA ASP A 116 8.98 1.82 10.81
C ASP A 116 8.71 3.27 10.41
N ARG A 117 9.65 4.16 10.72
CA ARG A 117 9.53 5.58 10.40
C ARG A 117 9.93 5.80 8.96
N THR A 118 9.03 6.36 8.16
CA THR A 118 9.39 6.87 6.84
C THR A 118 10.34 8.04 7.01
N GLU A 119 11.58 7.92 6.51
CA GLU A 119 12.53 9.04 6.58
C GLU A 119 12.02 10.22 5.74
N PRO A 120 12.02 11.46 6.27
CA PRO A 120 11.47 12.63 5.58
C PRO A 120 12.19 13.02 4.28
N LYS A 121 13.38 12.45 4.05
CA LYS A 121 14.23 12.76 2.91
C LYS A 121 14.91 11.48 2.46
N LEU A 122 14.46 10.91 1.36
CA LEU A 122 15.34 10.03 0.58
C LEU A 122 16.46 10.93 0.03
N PRO A 123 17.73 10.75 0.41
CA PRO A 123 18.81 11.53 -0.18
C PRO A 123 18.81 11.31 -1.71
N PRO A 124 19.06 12.35 -2.52
CA PRO A 124 19.14 12.19 -3.96
C PRO A 124 20.24 11.16 -4.25
N ALA A 125 19.83 10.03 -4.84
CA ALA A 125 20.68 8.90 -5.19
C ALA A 125 21.57 8.37 -4.04
N ARG A 126 20.98 7.70 -3.05
CA ARG A 126 21.65 6.53 -2.47
C ARG A 126 21.12 5.28 -3.14
N THR A 127 21.87 4.83 -4.13
CA THR A 127 22.01 3.40 -4.41
C THR A 127 22.50 2.72 -3.13
N SER A 128 21.61 2.38 -2.20
CA SER A 128 21.84 1.18 -1.41
C SER A 128 21.52 0.03 -2.34
N ARG A 129 22.52 -0.31 -3.15
CA ARG A 129 22.77 -1.70 -3.50
C ARG A 129 22.48 -2.48 -2.23
N TRP A 130 21.55 -3.41 -2.31
CA TRP A 130 21.55 -4.53 -1.40
C TRP A 130 22.93 -5.17 -1.55
N ASP A 131 23.92 -4.72 -0.78
CA ASP A 131 25.08 -5.55 -0.44
C ASP A 131 24.55 -6.60 0.53
N ALA A 132 23.66 -7.43 -0.01
CA ALA A 132 23.39 -8.76 0.47
C ALA A 132 24.65 -9.56 0.17
N ASP A 133 25.68 -9.32 0.98
CA ASP A 133 26.78 -10.25 1.14
C ASP A 133 26.23 -11.47 1.88
N TRP A 134 25.47 -12.26 1.12
CA TRP A 134 24.87 -13.53 1.52
C TRP A 134 25.84 -14.70 1.28
N SER A 135 27.11 -14.41 1.02
CA SER A 135 28.17 -15.38 0.74
C SER A 135 29.01 -15.78 1.96
N ASP A 136 29.01 -15.00 3.04
CA ASP A 136 30.02 -15.16 4.11
C ASP A 136 29.49 -15.77 5.42
N ARG A 137 28.36 -16.50 5.39
CA ARG A 137 27.77 -17.14 6.59
C ARG A 137 27.71 -18.66 6.61
N ASP A 138 28.38 -19.35 5.69
CA ASP A 138 28.57 -20.79 5.79
C ASP A 138 30.01 -21.14 6.19
N GLY A 139 30.32 -20.88 7.46
CA GLY A 139 31.47 -21.48 8.13
C GLY A 139 31.25 -22.96 8.39
N ARG A 140 31.50 -23.80 7.36
CA ARG A 140 31.76 -25.25 7.50
C ARG A 140 32.82 -25.70 6.49
N ALA A 141 34.07 -25.77 6.95
CA ALA A 141 35.04 -26.84 6.69
C ALA A 141 36.20 -26.69 7.67
#